data_AF-A0A846E9Z1-F1
#
_entry.id   AF-A0A846E9Z1-F1
#
_cell.length_a   1.000
_cell.length_b   1.000
_cell.length_c   1.000
_cell.angle_alpha   90.00
_cell.angle_beta   90.00
_cell.angle_gamma   90.00
#
_symmetry.space_group_name_H-M   'P 1'
#
loop_
_entity.id
_entity.type
_entity.pdbx_description
1 polymer ?
#
loop_
_entity_poly.entity_id
_entity_poly.type
_entity_poly.pdbx_seq_one_letter_code
_entity_poly.pdbx_strand_id
1 'polypeptide(L)' 'QASDVGIYTFTLQDEQGKTTTAVARYSYVYSYQNGQWLIDHHHSSLMPEPVERN' A
#
# COMPACT_ATOMS: atom_id res chain seq x y z
N GLN A 1 4.34 -18.32 8.62
CA GLN A 1 3.75 -17.11 8.01
C GLN A 1 4.25 -15.89 8.77
N ALA A 2 4.27 -14.75 8.10
CA ALA A 2 4.48 -13.44 8.70
C ALA A 2 3.43 -12.45 8.16
N SER A 3 3.21 -11.35 8.85
CA SER A 3 2.30 -10.29 8.42
C SER A 3 2.93 -8.92 8.62
N ASP A 4 2.66 -8.00 7.70
CA ASP A 4 3.01 -6.58 7.82
C ASP A 4 1.80 -5.72 7.51
N VAL A 5 1.60 -4.66 8.30
CA VAL A 5 0.50 -3.71 8.13
C VAL A 5 1.03 -2.30 8.30
N GLY A 6 0.51 -1.38 7.50
CA GLY A 6 1.01 -0.02 7.56
C GLY A 6 0.27 0.92 6.63
N ILE A 7 0.90 2.07 6.40
CA ILE A 7 0.40 3.14 5.54
C ILE A 7 1.47 3.42 4.48
N TYR A 8 1.02 3.64 3.25
CA TYR A 8 1.85 4.16 2.17
C TYR A 8 1.15 5.34 1.48
N THR A 9 1.93 6.12 0.74
CA THR A 9 1.42 7.20 -0.11
C THR A 9 1.74 6.87 -1.56
N PHE A 10 0.70 6.81 -2.39
CA PHE A 10 0.84 6.73 -3.83
C PHE A 10 1.06 8.13 -4.40
N THR A 11 1.95 8.22 -5.39
CA THR A 11 2.08 9.38 -6.26
C THR A 11 1.52 8.98 -7.62
N LEU A 12 0.42 9.61 -8.02
CA LEU A 12 -0.30 9.34 -9.26
C LEU A 12 -0.06 10.49 -10.22
N GLN A 13 0.24 10.18 -11.48
CA GLN A 13 0.37 11.17 -12.54
C GLN A 13 -0.70 10.91 -13.60
N ASP A 14 -1.40 11.96 -14.01
CA ASP A 14 -2.35 11.87 -15.13
C ASP A 14 -1.65 12.04 -16.49
N GLU A 15 -2.40 11.82 -17.58
CA GLU A 15 -1.88 11.93 -18.95
C GLU A 15 -1.39 13.35 -19.31
N GLN A 16 -1.85 14.37 -18.59
CA GLN A 16 -1.46 15.77 -18.76
C GLN A 16 -0.22 16.12 -17.92
N GLY A 17 0.32 15.15 -17.18
CA GLY A 17 1.52 15.28 -16.36
C GLY A 17 1.27 15.85 -14.97
N LYS A 18 0.02 16.11 -14.58
CA LYS A 18 -0.31 16.59 -13.23
C LYS A 18 -0.20 15.45 -12.23
N THR A 19 0.53 15.73 -11.14
CA THR A 19 0.77 14.77 -10.06
C THR A 19 -0.18 15.00 -8.89
N THR A 20 -0.71 13.93 -8.33
CA THR A 20 -1.52 13.90 -7.10
C THR A 20 -1.00 12.82 -6.15
N THR A 21 -1.34 12.92 -4.86
CA THR A 21 -0.96 11.92 -3.87
C THR A 21 -2.18 11.29 -3.21
N ALA A 22 -2.15 9.98 -2.97
CA ALA A 22 -3.22 9.25 -2.29
C ALA A 22 -2.65 8.42 -1.13
N VAL A 23 -3.11 8.68 0.09
CA VAL A 23 -2.71 7.91 1.27
C VAL A 23 -3.62 6.71 1.42
N ALA A 24 -3.02 5.55 1.70
CA ALA A 24 -3.74 4.29 1.81
C ALA A 24 -3.13 3.40 2.89
N ARG A 25 -3.94 2.52 3.45
CA ARG A 25 -3.52 1.46 4.37
C ARG A 25 -3.33 0.15 3.61
N TYR A 26 -2.35 -0.64 4.02
CA TYR A 26 -2.06 -1.94 3.44
C TYR A 26 -1.98 -3.03 4.50
N SER A 27 -2.16 -4.27 4.05
CA SER A 27 -1.85 -5.48 4.80
C SER A 27 -1.23 -6.51 3.87
N TYR A 28 -0.08 -7.04 4.24
CA TYR A 28 0.59 -8.15 3.57
C TYR A 28 0.60 -9.39 4.46
N VAL A 29 0.36 -10.54 3.85
CA VAL A 29 0.63 -11.86 4.44
C VAL A 29 1.74 -12.51 3.63
N TYR A 30 2.76 -13.02 4.32
CA TYR A 30 3.90 -13.67 3.71
C TYR A 30 3.96 -15.15 4.06
N SER A 31 4.28 -15.98 3.07
CA SER A 31 4.56 -17.40 3.23
C SER A 31 6.01 -17.70 2.81
N TYR A 32 6.71 -18.51 3.60
CA TYR A 32 8.06 -18.97 3.27
C TYR A 32 7.94 -20.26 2.47
N GLN A 33 8.34 -20.23 1.21
CA GLN A 33 8.23 -21.35 0.28
C GLN A 33 9.55 -21.53 -0.46
N ASN A 34 10.05 -22.76 -0.55
CA ASN A 34 11.25 -23.10 -1.33
C ASN A 34 12.46 -22.19 -1.03
N GLY A 35 12.67 -21.83 0.24
CA GLY A 35 13.82 -21.02 0.65
C GLY A 35 13.67 -19.50 0.50
N GLN A 36 12.47 -19.00 0.19
CA GLN A 36 12.21 -17.55 0.03
C GLN A 36 10.87 -17.12 0.63
N TRP A 37 10.80 -15.85 1.06
CA TRP A 37 9.56 -15.23 1.48
C TRP A 37 8.81 -14.66 0.28
N LEU A 38 7.55 -15.06 0.11
CA LEU A 38 6.66 -14.59 -0.94
C LEU A 38 5.45 -13.86 -0.33
N ILE A 39 4.86 -12.93 -1.09
CA ILE A 39 3.57 -12.33 -0.74
C ILE A 39 2.48 -13.32 -1.12
N ASP A 40 1.75 -13.78 -0.12
CA ASP A 40 0.62 -14.68 -0.26
C ASP A 40 -0.69 -13.90 -0.44
N HIS A 41 -0.82 -12.78 0.28
CA HIS A 41 -1.97 -11.88 0.21
C HIS A 41 -1.54 -10.42 0.34
N HIS A 42 -2.21 -9.54 -0.40
CA HIS A 42 -2.11 -8.09 -0.27
C HIS A 42 -3.50 -7.47 -0.31
N HIS A 43 -3.87 -6.75 0.73
CA HIS A 43 -5.08 -5.93 0.79
C HIS A 43 -4.70 -4.45 0.90
N SER A 44 -5.31 -3.62 0.07
CA SER A 44 -5.09 -2.17 0.05
C SER A 44 -6.42 -1.43 0.05
N SER A 45 -6.52 -0.37 0.84
CA SER A 45 -7.64 0.57 0.76
C SER A 45 -7.18 2.01 1.01
N LEU A 46 -7.79 2.95 0.27
CA LEU A 46 -7.62 4.37 0.52
C LEU A 46 -8.04 4.71 1.96
N MET A 47 -7.44 5.76 2.52
CA MET A 47 -7.92 6.33 3.77
C MET A 47 -9.34 6.89 3.56
N PRO A 48 -10.31 6.56 4.44
CA PRO A 48 -11.68 7.05 4.31
C PRO A 48 -11.79 8.56 4.58
N GLU A 49 -10.94 9.07 5.47
CA GLU A 49 -10.87 10.50 5.78
C GLU A 49 -9.71 11.15 4.99
N PRO A 50 -9.86 12.41 4.53
CA PRO A 50 -8.74 13.17 3.99
C PRO A 50 -7.63 13.25 5.04
N VAL A 51 -6.41 12.90 4.65
CA VAL A 51 -5.25 13.08 5.53
C VAL A 51 -4.98 14.58 5.61
N GLU A 52 -5.41 15.18 6.72
CA GLU A 52 -5.20 16.59 7.00
C GLU A 52 -3.69 16.85 7.10
N ARG A 53 -3.18 17.80 6.31
CA ARG A 53 -1.80 18.28 6.44
C ARG A 53 -1.83 19.52 7.30
N ASN A 54 -1.45 19.38 8.57
CA ASN A 54 -1.13 20.50 9.46
C ASN A 54 0.14 21.22 9.00
#